data_AF-A0A2V7LAF3-F1
#
_entry.id   AF-A0A2V7LAF3-F1
#
_cell.length_a   1.000
_cell.length_b   1.000
_cell.length_c   1.000
_cell.angle_alpha   90.00
_cell.angle_beta   90.00
_cell.angle_gamma   90.00
#
_symmetry.space_group_name_H-M   'P 1'
#
loop_
_entity.id
_entity.type
_entity.pdbx_description
1 polymer ?
#
loop_
_entity_poly.entity_id
_entity_poly.type
_entity_poly.pdbx_seq_one_letter_code
_entity_poly.pdbx_strand_id
1 'polypeptide(L)'
;MVLHFKNQDPNLPHSVEVIPDATPMPVGPVAPAFEHATTGRLDQGFAAGQGADVRFVSGKAGPFLIFCAVPGHGAAGMWIQLVVSETAERPALAAAPER
;
A
#
# COMPACT_ATOMS: atom_id res chain seq x y z
N MET A 1 6.61 -11.43 -0.33
CA MET A 1 5.80 -10.61 -1.26
C MET A 1 6.71 -9.66 -2.01
N VAL A 2 6.46 -9.44 -3.31
CA VAL A 2 7.07 -8.35 -4.07
C VAL A 2 5.94 -7.51 -4.69
N LEU A 3 5.95 -6.20 -4.41
CA LEU A 3 5.08 -5.24 -5.09
C LEU A 3 5.93 -4.44 -6.07
N HIS A 4 5.58 -4.50 -7.35
CA HIS A 4 6.20 -3.68 -8.39
C HIS A 4 5.38 -2.40 -8.53
N PHE A 5 5.81 -1.33 -7.89
CA PHE A 5 5.11 -0.06 -7.94
C PHE A 5 5.68 0.84 -9.04
N LYS A 6 4.80 1.44 -9.85
CA LYS A 6 5.12 2.51 -10.79
C LYS A 6 3.97 3.51 -10.82
N ASN A 7 4.30 4.77 -10.59
CA ASN A 7 3.33 5.84 -10.76
C ASN A 7 3.15 6.14 -12.26
N GLN A 8 1.91 6.12 -12.74
CA GLN A 8 1.53 6.50 -14.11
C GLN A 8 0.62 7.73 -14.16
N ASP A 9 0.30 8.30 -13.01
CA ASP A 9 -0.45 9.55 -12.90
C ASP A 9 0.45 10.72 -13.33
N PRO A 10 0.05 11.52 -14.34
CA PRO A 10 0.85 12.66 -14.79
C PRO A 10 0.82 13.86 -13.84
N ASN A 11 -0.12 13.91 -12.89
CA ASN A 11 -0.43 15.10 -12.10
C ASN A 11 -0.03 14.97 -10.64
N LEU A 12 -0.13 13.77 -10.06
CA LEU A 12 0.05 13.56 -8.63
C LEU A 12 1.19 12.57 -8.33
N PRO A 13 2.05 12.87 -7.34
CA PRO A 13 3.04 11.91 -6.86
C PRO A 13 2.36 10.86 -5.99
N HIS A 14 2.82 9.60 -6.09
CA HIS A 14 2.26 8.50 -5.32
C HIS A 14 3.35 7.66 -4.69
N SER A 15 3.07 7.11 -3.51
CA SER A 15 3.95 6.20 -2.77
C SER A 15 3.19 4.93 -2.40
N VAL A 16 3.92 3.94 -1.90
CA VAL A 16 3.33 2.73 -1.30
C VAL A 16 3.91 2.50 0.08
N GLU A 17 3.00 2.25 1.02
CA GLU A 17 3.21 1.73 2.37
C GLU A 17 2.19 0.62 2.62
N VAL A 18 2.60 -0.53 3.17
CA VAL A 18 1.64 -1.55 3.63
C VAL A 18 1.34 -1.31 5.10
N ILE A 19 0.09 -1.02 5.43
CA ILE A 19 -0.33 -0.65 6.80
C ILE A 19 -1.40 -1.62 7.32
N PRO A 20 -1.60 -1.72 8.65
CA PRO A 20 -2.77 -2.38 9.21
C PRO A 20 -4.05 -1.75 8.65
N ASP A 21 -5.14 -2.52 8.57
CA ASP A 21 -6.43 -1.94 8.27
C ASP A 21 -6.79 -0.85 9.29
N ALA A 22 -7.34 0.28 8.83
CA ALA A 22 -7.48 1.48 9.64
C ALA A 22 -8.80 2.23 9.37
N THR A 23 -9.46 2.67 10.44
CA THR A 23 -10.60 3.59 10.39
C THR A 23 -10.51 4.52 11.61
N PRO A 24 -10.35 5.85 11.44
CA PRO A 24 -10.29 6.59 10.18
C PRO A 24 -9.00 6.33 9.39
N MET A 25 -9.01 6.67 8.09
CA MET A 25 -7.81 6.58 7.26
C MET A 25 -6.73 7.55 7.73
N PRO A 26 -5.45 7.11 7.76
CA PRO A 26 -4.33 8.01 8.03
C PRO A 26 -4.22 9.12 6.96
N VAL A 27 -3.73 10.28 7.38
CA VAL A 27 -3.50 11.44 6.49
C VAL A 27 -2.06 11.53 5.97
N GLY A 28 -1.22 10.55 6.29
CA GLY A 28 0.20 10.50 5.93
C GLY A 28 0.85 9.17 6.36
N PRO A 29 2.19 9.10 6.35
CA PRO A 29 2.90 7.87 6.67
C PRO A 29 2.65 7.40 8.11
N VAL A 30 2.62 6.08 8.31
CA VAL A 30 2.54 5.46 9.65
C VAL A 30 3.66 4.44 9.84
N ALA A 31 3.52 3.56 10.84
CA ALA A 31 4.41 2.41 10.95
C ALA A 31 3.91 1.31 10.00
N PRO A 32 4.77 0.75 9.13
CA PRO A 32 4.35 -0.28 8.21
C PRO A 32 4.00 -1.57 8.96
N ALA A 33 3.00 -2.30 8.46
CA ALA A 33 2.51 -3.55 9.03
C ALA A 33 3.57 -4.67 9.04
N PHE A 34 4.55 -4.56 8.14
CA PHE A 34 5.66 -5.47 7.95
C PHE A 34 6.95 -4.69 7.68
N GLU A 35 8.07 -5.23 8.14
CA GLU A 35 9.39 -4.66 7.88
C GLU A 35 9.63 -4.54 6.36
N HIS A 36 10.23 -3.43 5.93
CA HIS A 36 10.53 -3.12 4.53
C HIS A 36 9.31 -2.99 3.58
N ALA A 37 8.08 -2.96 4.09
CA ALA A 37 6.88 -2.86 3.26
C ALA A 37 6.56 -1.42 2.80
N THR A 38 7.58 -0.68 2.35
CA THR A 38 7.47 0.73 1.93
C THR A 38 8.35 1.04 0.72
N THR A 39 8.03 2.13 0.02
CA THR A 39 8.81 2.67 -1.13
C THR A 39 9.85 3.73 -0.75
N GLY A 40 10.08 3.97 0.55
CA GLY A 40 11.07 4.92 1.08
C GLY A 40 10.70 6.41 0.95
N ARG A 41 10.17 6.84 -0.20
CA ARG A 41 9.71 8.23 -0.46
C ARG A 41 8.23 8.39 -0.10
N LEU A 42 7.88 8.12 1.15
CA LEU A 42 6.48 7.97 1.56
C LEU A 42 5.67 9.27 1.45
N ASP A 43 6.20 10.35 1.99
CA ASP A 43 5.61 11.69 2.01
C ASP A 43 5.75 12.41 0.66
N GLN A 44 6.91 12.26 0.00
CA GLN A 44 7.24 12.90 -1.27
C GLN A 44 6.58 12.23 -2.48
N GLY A 45 6.45 10.90 -2.43
CA GLY A 45 6.01 10.08 -3.56
C GLY A 45 7.02 9.99 -4.72
N PHE A 46 6.62 9.22 -5.72
CA PHE A 46 7.29 9.08 -7.01
C PHE A 46 6.51 9.86 -8.05
N ALA A 47 7.21 10.60 -8.92
CA ALA A 47 6.59 11.31 -10.03
C ALA A 47 6.17 10.34 -11.15
N ALA A 48 5.46 10.86 -12.16
CA ALA A 48 5.03 10.10 -13.32
C ALA A 48 6.18 9.31 -13.96
N GLY A 49 5.93 8.03 -14.25
CA GLY A 49 6.89 7.10 -14.83
C GLY A 49 7.92 6.53 -13.85
N GLN A 50 8.01 7.04 -12.62
CA GLN A 50 8.93 6.54 -11.60
C GLN A 50 8.27 5.50 -10.69
N GLY A 51 9.09 4.72 -9.98
CA GLY A 51 8.60 3.66 -9.12
C GLY A 51 9.72 2.92 -8.39
N ALA A 52 9.34 1.94 -7.59
CA ALA A 52 10.25 1.08 -6.85
C ALA A 52 9.61 -0.30 -6.57
N ASP A 53 10.46 -1.30 -6.40
CA ASP A 53 10.04 -2.60 -5.86
C ASP A 53 9.95 -2.51 -4.33
N VAL A 54 8.85 -2.98 -3.76
CA VAL A 54 8.70 -3.21 -2.32
C VAL A 54 8.77 -4.70 -2.03
N ARG A 55 9.73 -5.12 -1.20
CA ARG A 55 9.97 -6.54 -0.89
C ARG A 55 9.89 -6.76 0.61
N PHE A 56 8.96 -7.60 1.03
CA PHE A 56 8.73 -7.87 2.45
C PHE A 56 8.17 -9.28 2.68
N VAL A 57 8.25 -9.72 3.94
CA VAL A 57 7.65 -10.98 4.41
C VAL A 57 6.31 -10.67 5.08
N SER A 58 5.22 -11.20 4.53
CA SER A 58 3.86 -11.07 5.08
C SER A 58 3.63 -12.13 6.16
N GLY A 59 4.36 -12.03 7.28
CA GLY A 59 4.45 -13.07 8.31
C GLY A 59 3.22 -13.26 9.20
N LYS A 60 2.11 -12.57 8.92
CA LYS A 60 0.85 -12.70 9.66
C LYS A 60 -0.34 -12.57 8.70
N ALA A 61 -1.32 -13.44 8.85
CA ALA A 61 -2.58 -13.37 8.11
C ALA A 61 -3.47 -12.24 8.63
N GLY A 62 -4.35 -11.72 7.78
CA GLY A 62 -5.32 -10.68 8.13
C GLY A 62 -5.50 -9.60 7.06
N PRO A 63 -6.36 -8.60 7.35
CA PRO A 63 -6.58 -7.45 6.48
C PRO A 63 -5.49 -6.38 6.69
N PHE A 64 -5.03 -5.83 5.59
CA PHE A 64 -4.05 -4.76 5.47
C PHE A 64 -4.47 -3.83 4.34
N LEU A 65 -3.75 -2.74 4.18
CA LEU A 65 -3.90 -1.81 3.07
C LEU A 65 -2.56 -1.62 2.38
N ILE A 66 -2.57 -1.61 1.05
CA ILE A 66 -1.54 -0.98 0.23
C ILE A 66 -1.96 0.48 0.11
N PHE A 67 -1.27 1.37 0.82
CA PHE A 67 -1.69 2.73 1.10
C PHE A 67 -0.74 3.76 0.48
N CYS A 68 -1.29 4.83 -0.09
CA CYS A 68 -0.50 5.98 -0.54
C CYS A 68 -0.28 6.93 0.65
N ALA A 69 0.98 7.04 1.08
CA ALA A 69 1.38 7.81 2.24
C ALA A 69 1.65 9.29 1.97
N VAL A 70 1.53 9.72 0.71
CA VAL A 70 1.59 11.15 0.36
C VAL A 70 0.47 11.87 1.11
N PRO A 71 0.75 13.02 1.77
CA PRO A 71 -0.21 13.67 2.66
C PRO A 71 -1.60 13.85 2.03
N GLY A 72 -2.62 13.33 2.72
CA GLY A 72 -4.03 13.41 2.29
C GLY A 72 -4.47 12.39 1.23
N HIS A 73 -3.57 11.73 0.49
CA HIS A 73 -3.95 10.83 -0.61
C HIS A 73 -4.73 9.62 -0.12
N GLY A 74 -4.23 8.94 0.91
CA GLY A 74 -4.92 7.80 1.50
C GLY A 74 -6.28 8.17 2.11
N ALA A 75 -6.37 9.31 2.80
CA ALA A 75 -7.63 9.83 3.32
C ALA A 75 -8.64 10.20 2.21
N ALA A 76 -8.15 10.59 1.02
CA ALA A 76 -8.97 10.81 -0.17
C ALA A 76 -9.36 9.51 -0.92
N GLY A 77 -9.01 8.34 -0.39
CA GLY A 77 -9.40 7.04 -0.93
C GLY A 77 -8.29 6.30 -1.69
N MET A 78 -7.04 6.76 -1.63
CA MET A 78 -5.94 6.12 -2.35
C MET A 78 -5.31 4.97 -1.56
N TRP A 79 -5.99 3.84 -1.59
CA TRP A 79 -5.52 2.59 -1.01
C TRP A 79 -6.16 1.40 -1.72
N ILE A 80 -5.54 0.22 -1.58
CA ILE A 80 -6.04 -1.07 -2.05
C ILE A 80 -6.07 -2.01 -0.85
N GLN A 81 -7.18 -2.74 -0.65
CA GLN A 81 -7.22 -3.75 0.39
C GLN A 81 -6.30 -4.93 0.03
N LEU A 82 -5.45 -5.31 0.99
CA LEU A 82 -4.60 -6.48 0.92
C LEU A 82 -5.05 -7.48 1.98
N VAL A 83 -5.45 -8.67 1.57
CA VAL A 83 -5.72 -9.78 2.49
C VAL A 83 -4.56 -10.75 2.42
N VAL A 84 -3.89 -10.95 3.55
CA VAL A 84 -2.90 -12.03 3.69
C VAL A 84 -3.63 -13.25 4.24
N SER A 85 -3.62 -14.34 3.48
CA SER A 85 -4.24 -15.62 3.85
C SER A 85 -3.17 -16.66 4.13
N GLU A 86 -3.43 -17.56 5.09
CA GLU A 86 -2.58 -18.73 5.35
C GLU A 86 -2.71 -19.81 4.26
N THR A 87 -3.80 -19.80 3.51
CA THR A 87 -4.15 -20.85 2.54
C THR A 87 -4.06 -20.40 1.08
N ALA A 88 -3.87 -19.11 0.83
CA ALA A 88 -3.73 -18.62 -0.54
C ALA A 88 -2.39 -19.09 -1.14
N GLU A 89 -2.45 -19.90 -2.19
CA GLU A 89 -1.26 -20.40 -2.86
C GLU A 89 -0.63 -19.39 -3.83
N ARG A 90 -1.43 -18.41 -4.32
CA ARG A 90 -1.01 -17.40 -5.30
C ARG A 90 -1.76 -16.07 -5.06
N PRO A 91 -1.16 -14.92 -5.43
CA PRO A 91 -1.86 -13.65 -5.42
C PRO A 91 -3.06 -13.66 -6.38
N ALA A 92 -4.19 -13.11 -5.93
CA ALA A 92 -5.40 -12.96 -6.73
C ALA A 92 -6.07 -11.61 -6.44
N LEU A 93 -6.82 -11.10 -7.42
CA LEU A 93 -7.69 -9.94 -7.25
C LEU A 93 -9.11 -10.43 -6.97
N ALA A 94 -9.77 -9.81 -6.00
CA ALA A 94 -11.16 -10.05 -5.66
C ALA A 94 -11.85 -8.70 -5.39
N ALA A 95 -13.18 -8.67 -5.53
CA ALA A 95 -13.95 -7.55 -5.05
C ALA A 95 -13.79 -7.45 -3.53
N ALA A 96 -13.54 -6.24 -3.02
CA ALA A 96 -13.57 -6.00 -1.59
C ALA A 96 -15.01 -6.21 -1.08
N PRO A 97 -15.21 -6.87 0.08
CA PRO A 97 -16.50 -6.81 0.75
C PRO A 97 -16.85 -5.35 1.06
N GLU A 98 -18.14 -5.02 1.06
CA GLU A 98 -18.61 -3.68 1.45
C GLU A 98 -18.08 -3.34 2.85
N ARG A 99 -17.55 -2.12 3.00
CA ARG A 99 -16.80 -1.67 4.17
C ARG A 99 -17.49 -0.48 4.82
#